data_AF-I0WY51-F1
#
_entry.id   AF-I0WY51-F1
#
_cell.length_a   1.000
_cell.length_b   1.000
_cell.length_c   1.000
_cell.angle_alpha   90.00
_cell.angle_beta   90.00
_cell.angle_gamma   90.00
#
_symmetry.space_group_name_H-M   'P 1'
#
loop_
_entity.id
_entity.type
_entity.pdbx_description
1 polymer ?
#
loop_
_entity_poly.entity_id
_entity_poly.type
_entity_poly.pdbx_seq_one_letter_code
_entity_poly.pdbx_strand_id
1 'polypeptide(L)' 'MDTGVRVTVPSESAAELAGLVVAEQHCCAFLDFILAFDRGTVALTITAPSDGRALIDDLITPTAP' A
#
# COMPACT_ATOMS: atom_id res chain seq x y z
N MET A 1 -3.23 3.11 16.51
CA MET A 1 -3.73 1.85 15.91
C MET A 1 -3.85 2.15 14.43
N ASP A 2 -2.70 2.15 13.77
CA ASP A 2 -2.54 2.49 12.36
C ASP A 2 -3.11 1.35 11.54
N THR A 3 -4.15 1.64 10.76
CA THR A 3 -4.82 0.64 9.92
C THR A 3 -3.96 0.46 8.67
N GLY A 4 -3.36 -0.71 8.49
CA GLY A 4 -2.52 -1.01 7.33
C GLY A 4 -3.00 -2.24 6.57
N VAL A 5 -2.75 -2.27 5.27
CA VAL A 5 -2.95 -3.45 4.42
C VAL A 5 -1.58 -4.06 4.13
N ARG A 6 -1.48 -5.40 4.20
CA ARG A 6 -0.27 -6.14 3.84
C ARG A 6 -0.59 -7.20 2.80
N VAL A 7 0.19 -7.20 1.71
CA VAL A 7 0.10 -8.20 0.64
C VAL A 7 1.47 -8.85 0.49
N THR A 8 1.50 -10.16 0.29
CA THR A 8 2.74 -10.93 0.07
C THR A 8 2.66 -11.65 -1.26
N VAL A 9 3.70 -11.51 -2.08
CA VAL A 9 3.79 -12.07 -3.43
C VAL A 9 5.19 -12.68 -3.65
N PRO A 10 5.42 -13.46 -4.73
CA PRO A 10 6.76 -13.91 -5.09
C PRO A 10 7.74 -12.74 -5.29
N SER A 11 9.01 -12.93 -4.93
CA SER A 11 10.02 -11.85 -4.94
C SER A 11 10.34 -11.32 -6.34
N GLU A 12 10.05 -12.08 -7.39
CA GLU A 12 10.18 -11.65 -8.79
C GLU A 12 9.29 -10.45 -9.13
N SER A 13 8.18 -10.26 -8.41
CA SER A 13 7.27 -9.11 -8.57
C SER A 13 7.79 -7.83 -7.90
N ALA A 14 8.95 -7.85 -7.24
CA ALA A 14 9.42 -6.73 -6.43
C ALA A 14 9.69 -5.46 -7.25
N ALA A 15 10.20 -5.58 -8.48
CA ALA A 15 10.45 -4.43 -9.33
C ALA A 15 9.15 -3.72 -9.73
N GLU A 16 8.11 -4.50 -10.03
CA GLU A 16 6.78 -3.98 -10.35
C GLU A 16 6.14 -3.30 -9.12
N LEU A 17 6.23 -3.93 -7.94
CA LEU A 17 5.75 -3.32 -6.69
C LEU A 17 6.48 -2.02 -6.36
N ALA A 18 7.80 -1.96 -6.55
CA ALA A 18 8.55 -0.72 -6.34
C ALA A 18 8.12 0.38 -7.32
N GLY A 19 7.86 0.04 -8.58
CA GLY A 19 7.32 0.96 -9.57
C GLY A 19 5.95 1.52 -9.16
N LEU A 20 5.05 0.65 -8.69
CA LEU A 20 3.75 1.04 -8.16
C LEU A 20 3.90 2.00 -6.97
N VAL A 21 4.76 1.66 -5.99
CA VAL A 21 5.01 2.51 -4.82
C VAL A 21 5.52 3.90 -5.19
N VAL A 22 6.40 4.02 -6.19
CA VAL A 22 6.89 5.32 -6.66
C VAL A 22 5.77 6.14 -7.32
N ALA A 23 4.94 5.51 -8.14
CA ALA A 23 3.80 6.18 -8.76
C ALA A 23 2.78 6.66 -7.71
N GLU A 24 2.47 5.81 -6.74
CA GLU A 24 1.50 6.14 -5.68
C GLU A 24 2.02 7.17 -4.70
N GLN A 25 3.32 7.23 -4.40
CA GLN A 25 3.87 8.32 -3.58
C GLN A 25 3.66 9.70 -4.23
N HIS A 26 3.54 9.78 -5.56
CA HIS A 26 3.23 11.03 -6.24
C HIS A 26 1.74 11.39 -6.15
N CYS A 27 0.85 10.40 -6.22
CA CYS A 27 -0.61 10.59 -6.17
C CYS A 27 -1.15 10.73 -4.74
N CYS A 28 -0.59 9.94 -3.81
CA CYS A 28 -1.06 9.71 -2.45
C CYS A 28 0.10 9.87 -1.46
N ALA A 29 0.68 11.07 -1.38
CA ALA A 29 1.87 11.36 -0.58
C ALA A 29 1.73 11.16 0.94
N PHE A 30 0.51 10.89 1.43
CA PHE A 30 0.23 10.58 2.83
C PHE A 30 0.36 9.09 3.15
N LEU A 31 0.45 8.21 2.16
CA LEU A 31 0.60 6.77 2.38
C LEU A 31 2.06 6.41 2.63
N ASP A 32 2.28 5.61 3.66
CA ASP A 32 3.56 4.98 3.98
C ASP A 32 3.63 3.59 3.35
N PHE A 33 4.75 3.28 2.70
CA PHE A 33 4.97 2.00 2.02
C PHE A 33 6.22 1.32 2.53
N ILE A 34 6.13 0.03 2.86
CA ILE A 34 7.26 -0.80 3.28
C ILE A 34 7.32 -2.06 2.42
N LEU A 35 8.44 -2.27 1.73
CA LEU A 35 8.77 -3.54 1.07
C LEU A 35 9.71 -4.36 1.96
N ALA A 36 9.29 -5.55 2.34
CA ALA A 36 10.09 -6.49 3.12
C ALA A 36 10.29 -7.79 2.34
N PHE A 37 11.55 -8.23 2.20
CA PHE A 37 11.89 -9.46 1.47
C PHE A 37 12.10 -10.61 2.44
N ASP A 38 11.52 -11.78 2.14
CA ASP A 38 11.78 -13.01 2.88
C ASP A 38 11.72 -14.23 1.97
N ARG A 39 12.77 -15.07 2.01
CA ARG A 39 12.86 -16.40 1.37
C ARG A 39 12.07 -16.57 0.05
N GLY A 40 12.33 -15.73 -0.95
CA GLY A 40 11.71 -15.82 -2.28
C GLY A 40 10.34 -15.14 -2.40
N THR A 41 9.94 -14.39 -1.39
CA THR A 41 8.74 -13.56 -1.37
C THR A 41 9.08 -12.12 -1.03
N VAL A 42 8.19 -11.21 -1.39
CA VAL A 42 8.21 -9.81 -1.00
C VAL A 42 6.84 -9.44 -0.44
N ALA A 43 6.85 -8.77 0.70
CA ALA A 43 5.66 -8.24 1.34
C ALA A 43 5.64 -6.72 1.19
N LEU A 44 4.55 -6.20 0.61
CA LEU A 44 4.23 -4.78 0.61
C LEU A 44 3.26 -4.50 1.75
N THR A 45 3.65 -3.59 2.64
CA THR A 45 2.76 -3.03 3.67
C THR A 45 2.46 -1.58 3.32
N ILE A 46 1.18 -1.22 3.33
CA ILE A 46 0.69 0.12 3.07
C ILE A 46 -0.01 0.59 4.34
N THR A 47 0.43 1.70 4.91
CA THR A 47 -0.18 2.32 6.09
C THR A 47 -0.55 3.76 5.78
N ALA A 48 -1.56 4.27 6.48
CA ALA A 48 -1.90 5.69 6.41
C ALA A 48 -1.89 6.29 7.81
N PRO A 49 -1.43 7.54 7.96
CA PRO A 49 -1.52 8.26 9.21
C PRO A 49 -2.98 8.43 9.62
N SER A 50 -3.24 8.48 10.93
CA SER A 50 -4.58 8.51 11.50
C SER A 50 -5.49 9.65 11.02
N ASP A 51 -4.93 10.75 10.52
CA ASP A 51 -5.66 11.87 9.90
C ASP A 51 -6.16 11.59 8.46
N GLY A 52 -5.63 10.54 7.79
CA GLY A 52 -6.04 10.11 6.45
C GLY A 52 -7.18 9.09 6.43
N ARG A 53 -7.67 8.68 7.62
CA ARG A 53 -8.69 7.62 7.77
C ARG A 53 -10.00 7.95 7.06
N ALA A 54 -10.41 9.22 7.09
CA ALA A 54 -11.61 9.68 6.40
C ALA A 54 -11.48 9.65 4.87
N LEU A 55 -10.26 9.79 4.33
CA LEU A 55 -10.01 9.76 2.88
C LEU A 55 -9.94 8.33 2.34
N ILE A 56 -9.43 7.38 3.15
CA ILE A 56 -9.44 5.96 2.77
C ILE A 56 -10.85 5.42 2.77
N ASP A 57 -11.65 5.65 3.83
CA ASP A 57 -13.03 5.17 3.89
C ASP A 57 -13.88 5.66 2.69
N ASP A 58 -13.64 6.87 2.18
CA ASP A 58 -14.33 7.41 0.99
C ASP A 58 -13.90 6.71 -0.33
N LEU A 59 -12.63 6.27 -0.43
CA LEU A 59 -12.08 5.55 -1.58
C LEU A 59 -12.44 4.06 -1.63
N ILE A 60 -12.58 3.41 -0.46
CA ILE A 60 -12.96 1.98 -0.36
C ILE A 60 -14.46 1.77 -0.22
N THR A 61 -15.26 2.83 -0.09
CA THR A 61 -16.71 2.69 -0.25
C THR A 61 -16.98 2.40 -1.73
N PRO A 62 -17.44 1.19 -2.11
CA PRO A 62 -17.86 0.97 -3.47
C PRO A 62 -18.99 1.96 -3.71
N THR A 63 -18.87 2.81 -4.74
CA THR A 63 -20.05 3.49 -5.26
C THR A 63 -21.04 2.39 -5.64
N ALA A 64 -22.01 2.13 -4.77
CA ALA A 64 -23.15 1.30 -5.08
C ALA A 64 -23.93 2.00 -6.23
N PRO A 65 -24.60 1.23 -7.09
CA PRO A 65 -24.74 1.46 -8.54
C PRO A 65 -25.35 2.81 -8.95
#